data_AF-A9DM70-F1
#
_entry.id   AF-A9DM70-F1
#
_cell.length_a   1.000
_cell.length_b   1.000
_cell.length_c   1.000
_cell.angle_alpha   90.00
_cell.angle_beta   90.00
_cell.angle_gamma   90.00
#
_symmetry.space_group_name_H-M   'P 1'
#
loop_
_entity.id
_entity.type
_entity.pdbx_description
1 polymer ?
#
loop_
_entity_poly.entity_id
_entity_poly.type
_entity_poly.pdbx_seq_one_letter_code
_entity_poly.pdbx_strand_id
1 'polypeptide(L)'
;MQVAAQFEGSNGDGYDNTIVSSITLTNLSLEVLYDGSNGDGFSNRILSAITLDNTQLAILYDGSNGDGFSNRILSATTLDNTQLTVLYDGSNGDGFSNRILSATTLDNTQLAVLYDGSNGDGYSVRSLDATTLDNTQLAVLYEGSNGDGFSVRILDATTLDNTSLTVLYEGSNGDGFAVDQENLFLDPNQIVDLRIRATVFLQGPRLDAVDDGLMNDDLRVGNLIPKVTPYSDGATIPDSDVFNSGGISGVGLSRDDIVDWIWIEIRSSSDNTLVIDGTSALVQRDGDIVDLDGTSDVILRGLTGSYFLTIKHRNHLGAMTQTTRALSVTPTNVDFTNSSTATFGSNAQVQLSNGDMALWAGNVNGDTFVQYSGTNPDSPSILSEVLNDPGNFLNFPTYVVNGYNVHDVNLDGGTQYTGTSPDTPTLLQNVLAHPGNFLNFSTYQIQEQLPEN
;
A
#
# COMPACT_ATOMS: atom_id res chain seq x y z
N MET A 1 -42.53 -18.68 -5.50
CA MET A 1 -43.51 -17.79 -6.15
C MET A 1 -42.71 -16.59 -6.59
N GLN A 2 -42.55 -16.36 -7.88
CA GLN A 2 -41.74 -15.25 -8.39
C GLN A 2 -42.67 -14.05 -8.55
N VAL A 3 -42.46 -13.02 -7.74
CA VAL A 3 -43.22 -11.76 -7.80
C VAL A 3 -42.34 -10.75 -8.54
N ALA A 4 -42.85 -10.15 -9.61
CA ALA A 4 -42.09 -9.19 -10.43
C ALA A 4 -41.87 -7.86 -9.68
N ALA A 5 -42.94 -7.29 -9.10
CA ALA A 5 -42.88 -6.09 -8.26
C ALA A 5 -43.81 -6.20 -7.05
N GLN A 6 -43.44 -5.60 -5.92
CA GLN A 6 -44.35 -5.48 -4.77
C GLN A 6 -45.28 -4.26 -4.91
N PHE A 7 -44.79 -3.16 -5.51
CA PHE A 7 -45.55 -1.94 -5.75
C PHE A 7 -45.27 -1.39 -7.16
N GLU A 8 -46.32 -1.22 -7.96
CA GLU A 8 -46.26 -0.61 -9.30
C GLU A 8 -46.52 0.91 -9.24
N GLY A 9 -45.91 1.70 -10.13
CA GLY A 9 -46.15 3.15 -10.22
C GLY A 9 -47.40 3.56 -11.00
N SER A 10 -47.69 4.86 -11.03
CA SER A 10 -48.81 5.45 -11.78
C SER A 10 -48.35 6.20 -13.05
N ASN A 11 -49.25 6.32 -14.03
CA ASN A 11 -49.01 6.97 -15.34
C ASN A 11 -49.69 8.36 -15.45
N GLY A 12 -49.92 9.07 -14.35
CA GLY A 12 -50.70 10.33 -14.33
C GLY A 12 -49.88 11.59 -13.99
N ASP A 13 -50.39 12.76 -14.37
CA ASP A 13 -49.88 14.12 -14.11
C ASP A 13 -50.13 14.62 -12.66
N GLY A 14 -50.41 13.68 -11.76
CA GLY A 14 -50.94 13.95 -10.42
C GLY A 14 -49.87 14.02 -9.32
N TYR A 15 -50.30 14.50 -8.15
CA TYR A 15 -49.57 14.40 -6.88
C TYR A 15 -49.73 12.99 -6.31
N ASP A 16 -48.62 12.26 -6.16
CA ASP A 16 -48.56 10.96 -5.48
C ASP A 16 -47.73 11.07 -4.19
N ASN A 17 -48.28 10.56 -3.09
CA ASN A 17 -47.59 10.51 -1.80
C ASN A 17 -47.84 9.15 -1.14
N THR A 18 -46.84 8.30 -1.17
CA THR A 18 -46.87 6.97 -0.56
C THR A 18 -45.93 6.94 0.64
N ILE A 19 -46.49 6.65 1.82
CA ILE A 19 -45.72 6.52 3.05
C ILE A 19 -45.96 5.12 3.61
N VAL A 20 -44.88 4.37 3.81
CA VAL A 20 -44.93 3.07 4.48
C VAL A 20 -44.09 3.15 5.75
N SER A 21 -44.72 2.84 6.88
CA SER A 21 -44.10 2.98 8.20
C SER A 21 -43.08 1.88 8.52
N SER A 22 -43.32 0.65 8.05
CA SER A 22 -42.44 -0.50 8.30
C SER A 22 -42.76 -1.69 7.37
N ILE A 23 -41.73 -2.35 6.85
CA ILE A 23 -41.85 -3.63 6.10
C ILE A 23 -40.82 -4.64 6.63
N THR A 24 -41.17 -5.92 6.70
CA THR A 24 -40.22 -7.02 6.93
C THR A 24 -40.47 -8.13 5.92
N LEU A 25 -39.44 -8.52 5.17
CA LEU A 25 -39.47 -9.63 4.21
C LEU A 25 -38.33 -10.59 4.51
N THR A 26 -38.60 -11.89 4.40
CA THR A 26 -37.64 -12.94 4.74
C THR A 26 -37.78 -14.11 3.78
N ASN A 27 -36.67 -14.65 3.27
CA ASN A 27 -36.62 -15.83 2.40
C ASN A 27 -37.46 -15.70 1.11
N LEU A 28 -37.40 -14.54 0.45
CA LEU A 28 -38.15 -14.25 -0.77
C LEU A 28 -37.22 -13.96 -1.95
N SER A 29 -37.75 -14.10 -3.17
CA SER A 29 -37.08 -13.72 -4.41
C SER A 29 -38.00 -12.78 -5.19
N LEU A 30 -37.49 -11.57 -5.47
CA LEU A 30 -38.16 -10.44 -6.09
C LEU A 30 -37.26 -9.87 -7.19
N GLU A 31 -37.84 -9.37 -8.26
CA GLU A 31 -37.08 -8.63 -9.28
C GLU A 31 -36.93 -7.16 -8.84
N VAL A 32 -38.05 -6.50 -8.57
CA VAL A 32 -38.10 -5.11 -8.08
C VAL A 32 -38.95 -5.02 -6.82
N LEU A 33 -38.56 -4.21 -5.81
CA LEU A 33 -39.45 -3.95 -4.67
C LEU A 33 -40.45 -2.83 -5.00
N TYR A 34 -39.94 -1.71 -5.53
CA TYR A 34 -40.73 -0.56 -5.96
C TYR A 34 -40.42 -0.16 -7.40
N ASP A 35 -41.41 -0.29 -8.27
CA ASP A 35 -41.34 0.15 -9.66
C ASP A 35 -41.64 1.65 -9.79
N GLY A 36 -41.01 2.31 -10.74
CA GLY A 36 -41.08 3.75 -10.99
C GLY A 36 -42.42 4.24 -11.53
N SER A 37 -42.58 5.56 -11.64
CA SER A 37 -43.73 6.22 -12.30
C SER A 37 -43.32 6.89 -13.62
N ASN A 38 -44.26 7.00 -14.56
CA ASN A 38 -44.05 7.63 -15.87
C ASN A 38 -44.71 9.03 -15.98
N GLY A 39 -45.15 9.63 -14.87
CA GLY A 39 -45.87 10.92 -14.85
C GLY A 39 -44.99 12.14 -14.57
N ASP A 40 -45.43 13.31 -15.05
CA ASP A 40 -44.84 14.66 -14.96
C ASP A 40 -45.11 15.39 -13.62
N GLY A 41 -45.72 14.70 -12.65
CA GLY A 41 -46.18 15.27 -11.37
C GLY A 41 -45.19 15.23 -10.20
N PHE A 42 -45.65 15.64 -9.01
CA PHE A 42 -44.92 15.50 -7.75
C PHE A 42 -45.10 14.08 -7.19
N SER A 43 -44.00 13.39 -6.91
CA SER A 43 -44.00 12.10 -6.22
C SER A 43 -43.19 12.17 -4.92
N ASN A 44 -43.77 11.66 -3.83
CA ASN A 44 -43.07 11.50 -2.56
C ASN A 44 -43.26 10.07 -2.06
N ARG A 45 -42.17 9.33 -1.94
CA ARG A 45 -42.13 7.96 -1.42
C ARG A 45 -41.23 7.90 -0.21
N ILE A 46 -41.81 7.56 0.94
CA ILE A 46 -41.08 7.44 2.20
C ILE A 46 -41.28 6.03 2.75
N LEU A 47 -40.18 5.33 2.98
CA LEU A 47 -40.14 4.06 3.68
C LEU A 47 -39.33 4.24 4.96
N SER A 48 -40.03 4.27 6.09
CA SER A 48 -39.44 4.67 7.37
C SER A 48 -38.65 3.58 8.09
N ALA A 49 -38.90 2.31 7.75
CA ALA A 49 -38.16 1.17 8.25
C ALA A 49 -38.38 -0.04 7.32
N ILE A 50 -37.31 -0.75 6.99
CA ILE A 50 -37.41 -2.01 6.25
C ILE A 50 -36.38 -3.00 6.74
N THR A 51 -36.75 -4.26 6.81
CA THR A 51 -35.82 -5.36 7.08
C THR A 51 -35.98 -6.40 5.97
N LEU A 52 -34.93 -6.62 5.19
CA LEU A 52 -34.81 -7.76 4.27
C LEU A 52 -33.76 -8.71 4.83
N ASP A 53 -34.14 -9.97 5.00
CA ASP A 53 -33.25 -11.01 5.47
C ASP A 53 -33.28 -12.21 4.51
N ASN A 54 -32.11 -12.65 4.06
CA ASN A 54 -31.91 -13.78 3.15
C ASN A 54 -32.82 -13.67 1.91
N THR A 55 -32.79 -12.50 1.27
CA THR A 55 -33.67 -12.16 0.15
C THR A 55 -32.82 -11.95 -1.12
N GLN A 56 -33.29 -12.47 -2.25
CA GLN A 56 -32.71 -12.15 -3.55
C GLN A 56 -33.55 -11.06 -4.22
N LEU A 57 -32.95 -9.90 -4.47
CA LEU A 57 -33.64 -8.73 -5.01
C LEU A 57 -32.76 -8.09 -6.09
N ALA A 58 -33.21 -7.89 -7.32
CA ALA A 58 -32.35 -7.23 -8.31
C ALA A 58 -32.27 -5.72 -8.06
N ILE A 59 -33.43 -5.08 -7.85
CA ILE A 59 -33.55 -3.62 -7.68
C ILE A 59 -34.47 -3.31 -6.49
N LEU A 60 -34.01 -2.50 -5.53
CA LEU A 60 -34.89 -2.04 -4.45
C LEU A 60 -35.84 -0.93 -4.92
N TYR A 61 -35.31 0.04 -5.64
CA TYR A 61 -36.09 1.13 -6.24
C TYR A 61 -35.70 1.36 -7.69
N ASP A 62 -36.64 1.11 -8.61
CA ASP A 62 -36.47 1.44 -10.03
C ASP A 62 -36.78 2.94 -10.28
N GLY A 63 -36.04 3.58 -11.16
CA GLY A 63 -36.13 5.00 -11.46
C GLY A 63 -37.46 5.43 -12.09
N SER A 64 -37.73 6.74 -12.16
CA SER A 64 -38.89 7.29 -12.86
C SER A 64 -38.51 7.88 -14.22
N ASN A 65 -39.45 7.88 -15.16
CA ASN A 65 -39.27 8.44 -16.51
C ASN A 65 -39.93 9.83 -16.70
N GLY A 66 -40.39 10.47 -15.63
CA GLY A 66 -41.08 11.78 -15.68
C GLY A 66 -40.19 12.98 -15.34
N ASP A 67 -40.58 14.16 -15.84
CA ASP A 67 -39.98 15.51 -15.72
C ASP A 67 -40.33 16.25 -14.39
N GLY A 68 -41.05 15.59 -13.48
CA GLY A 68 -41.55 16.17 -12.23
C GLY A 68 -40.58 16.12 -11.02
N PHE A 69 -41.06 16.57 -9.85
CA PHE A 69 -40.33 16.47 -8.57
C PHE A 69 -40.50 15.07 -7.97
N SER A 70 -39.39 14.40 -7.66
CA SER A 70 -39.39 13.11 -6.95
C SER A 70 -38.60 13.18 -5.65
N ASN A 71 -39.20 12.71 -4.56
CA ASN A 71 -38.53 12.54 -3.28
C ASN A 71 -38.66 11.09 -2.82
N ARG A 72 -37.52 10.43 -2.62
CA ARG A 72 -37.42 9.03 -2.21
C ARG A 72 -36.56 8.97 -0.95
N ILE A 73 -37.18 8.63 0.16
CA ILE A 73 -36.51 8.54 1.46
C ILE A 73 -36.62 7.12 1.97
N LEU A 74 -35.48 6.50 2.22
CA LEU A 74 -35.36 5.23 2.90
C LEU A 74 -34.61 5.46 4.21
N SER A 75 -35.27 5.13 5.32
CA SER A 75 -34.73 5.30 6.67
C SER A 75 -34.76 3.97 7.41
N ALA A 76 -33.85 3.79 8.37
CA ALA A 76 -33.85 2.64 9.29
C ALA A 76 -33.96 1.29 8.55
N THR A 77 -33.11 1.10 7.55
CA THR A 77 -33.11 -0.12 6.71
C THR A 77 -32.09 -1.11 7.24
N THR A 78 -32.46 -2.39 7.25
CA THR A 78 -31.54 -3.49 7.54
C THR A 78 -31.62 -4.49 6.40
N LEU A 79 -30.53 -4.66 5.68
CA LEU A 79 -30.36 -5.69 4.65
C LEU A 79 -29.33 -6.68 5.17
N ASP A 80 -29.76 -7.90 5.45
CA ASP A 80 -28.88 -8.97 5.94
C ASP A 80 -28.91 -10.14 4.95
N ASN A 81 -27.74 -10.67 4.59
CA ASN A 81 -27.58 -11.78 3.65
C ASN A 81 -28.36 -11.59 2.34
N THR A 82 -28.40 -10.37 1.83
CA THR A 82 -29.21 -10.00 0.66
C THR A 82 -28.31 -9.92 -0.59
N GLN A 83 -28.76 -10.49 -1.71
CA GLN A 83 -28.12 -10.24 -3.00
C GLN A 83 -28.89 -9.12 -3.70
N LEU A 84 -28.22 -7.99 -3.95
CA LEU A 84 -28.80 -6.79 -4.54
C LEU A 84 -27.95 -6.29 -5.70
N THR A 85 -28.53 -6.07 -6.88
CA THR A 85 -27.74 -5.50 -7.99
C THR A 85 -27.63 -3.99 -7.81
N VAL A 86 -28.78 -3.32 -7.63
CA VAL A 86 -28.86 -1.87 -7.51
C VAL A 86 -29.85 -1.48 -6.38
N LEU A 87 -29.44 -0.61 -5.46
CA LEU A 87 -30.38 -0.08 -4.45
C LEU A 87 -31.29 0.99 -5.06
N TYR A 88 -30.73 1.92 -5.84
CA TYR A 88 -31.48 2.94 -6.57
C TYR A 88 -31.06 3.00 -8.03
N ASP A 89 -31.96 2.60 -8.93
CA ASP A 89 -31.77 2.72 -10.37
C ASP A 89 -31.97 4.18 -10.83
N GLY A 90 -31.24 4.59 -11.85
CA GLY A 90 -31.22 5.93 -12.43
C GLY A 90 -32.59 6.40 -12.93
N SER A 91 -32.83 7.71 -12.98
CA SER A 91 -34.04 8.26 -13.63
C SER A 91 -33.71 8.88 -14.99
N ASN A 92 -34.65 8.79 -15.95
CA ASN A 92 -34.51 9.33 -17.30
C ASN A 92 -35.15 10.73 -17.48
N GLY A 93 -35.73 11.31 -16.43
CA GLY A 93 -36.39 12.63 -16.47
C GLY A 93 -35.49 13.80 -16.08
N ASP A 94 -35.87 14.99 -16.55
CA ASP A 94 -35.27 16.34 -16.41
C ASP A 94 -35.69 17.09 -15.11
N GLY A 95 -36.41 16.44 -14.22
CA GLY A 95 -36.95 17.02 -12.99
C GLY A 95 -36.01 17.06 -11.78
N PHE A 96 -36.51 17.57 -10.63
CA PHE A 96 -35.79 17.54 -9.35
C PHE A 96 -35.92 16.15 -8.71
N SER A 97 -34.80 15.52 -8.35
CA SER A 97 -34.81 14.25 -7.62
C SER A 97 -34.04 14.35 -6.30
N ASN A 98 -34.64 13.83 -5.23
CA ASN A 98 -33.98 13.68 -3.94
C ASN A 98 -34.05 12.22 -3.50
N ARG A 99 -32.88 11.60 -3.28
CA ARG A 99 -32.73 10.21 -2.86
C ARG A 99 -31.92 10.18 -1.58
N ILE A 100 -32.58 9.86 -0.47
CA ILE A 100 -31.95 9.82 0.85
C ILE A 100 -31.99 8.39 1.37
N LEU A 101 -30.82 7.83 1.66
CA LEU A 101 -30.68 6.63 2.48
C LEU A 101 -30.11 7.03 3.83
N SER A 102 -30.83 6.71 4.90
CA SER A 102 -30.47 7.18 6.25
C SER A 102 -30.56 6.08 7.29
N ALA A 103 -29.66 6.09 8.27
CA ALA A 103 -29.68 5.15 9.41
C ALA A 103 -29.79 3.68 8.96
N THR A 104 -29.04 3.29 7.93
CA THR A 104 -29.16 1.98 7.28
C THR A 104 -28.01 1.06 7.67
N THR A 105 -28.26 -0.24 7.74
CA THR A 105 -27.25 -1.27 7.92
C THR A 105 -27.36 -2.28 6.79
N LEU A 106 -26.31 -2.43 5.99
CA LEU A 106 -26.16 -3.53 5.04
C LEU A 106 -25.09 -4.46 5.61
N ASP A 107 -25.46 -5.70 5.89
CA ASP A 107 -24.55 -6.73 6.39
C ASP A 107 -24.59 -7.93 5.43
N ASN A 108 -23.41 -8.51 5.14
CA ASN A 108 -23.24 -9.65 4.24
C ASN A 108 -23.98 -9.49 2.89
N THR A 109 -24.01 -8.26 2.37
CA THR A 109 -24.75 -7.92 1.16
C THR A 109 -23.81 -7.86 -0.03
N GLN A 110 -24.19 -8.49 -1.15
CA GLN A 110 -23.52 -8.30 -2.43
C GLN A 110 -24.26 -7.19 -3.17
N LEU A 111 -23.60 -6.05 -3.42
CA LEU A 111 -24.18 -4.86 -4.05
C LEU A 111 -23.31 -4.40 -5.22
N ALA A 112 -23.82 -4.33 -6.45
CA ALA A 112 -23.01 -3.79 -7.54
C ALA A 112 -22.91 -2.26 -7.43
N VAL A 113 -24.07 -1.60 -7.31
CA VAL A 113 -24.19 -0.13 -7.31
C VAL A 113 -25.18 0.32 -6.24
N LEU A 114 -24.79 1.27 -5.39
CA LEU A 114 -25.72 1.86 -4.42
C LEU A 114 -26.65 2.89 -5.10
N TYR A 115 -26.08 3.77 -5.90
CA TYR A 115 -26.84 4.73 -6.71
C TYR A 115 -26.37 4.73 -8.15
N ASP A 116 -27.24 4.29 -9.06
CA ASP A 116 -27.01 4.36 -10.50
C ASP A 116 -27.25 5.80 -11.00
N GLY A 117 -26.53 6.18 -12.05
CA GLY A 117 -26.53 7.50 -12.67
C GLY A 117 -27.86 7.84 -13.36
N SER A 118 -28.18 9.13 -13.49
CA SER A 118 -29.36 9.60 -14.23
C SER A 118 -29.00 10.09 -15.63
N ASN A 119 -29.95 9.96 -16.58
CA ASN A 119 -29.78 10.41 -17.97
C ASN A 119 -30.42 11.79 -18.26
N GLY A 120 -31.11 12.40 -17.30
CA GLY A 120 -31.74 13.72 -17.46
C GLY A 120 -30.89 14.91 -16.97
N ASP A 121 -31.27 16.12 -17.41
CA ASP A 121 -30.65 17.45 -17.20
C ASP A 121 -31.08 18.17 -15.89
N GLY A 122 -31.78 17.47 -14.99
CA GLY A 122 -32.35 18.04 -13.77
C GLY A 122 -31.40 18.22 -12.57
N TYR A 123 -31.95 18.71 -11.45
CA TYR A 123 -31.27 18.82 -10.16
C TYR A 123 -31.39 17.50 -9.38
N SER A 124 -30.28 16.92 -8.93
CA SER A 124 -30.29 15.69 -8.13
C SER A 124 -29.57 15.85 -6.79
N VAL A 125 -30.17 15.34 -5.71
CA VAL A 125 -29.52 15.15 -4.40
C VAL A 125 -29.51 13.68 -4.07
N ARG A 126 -28.33 13.17 -3.77
CA ARG A 126 -28.13 11.83 -3.23
C ARG A 126 -27.44 11.96 -1.88
N SER A 127 -28.08 11.46 -0.83
CA SER A 127 -27.59 11.54 0.55
C SER A 127 -27.51 10.16 1.15
N LEU A 128 -26.35 9.79 1.67
CA LEU A 128 -26.12 8.60 2.46
C LEU A 128 -25.68 9.01 3.86
N ASP A 129 -26.62 8.92 4.82
CA ASP A 129 -26.46 9.51 6.14
C ASP A 129 -26.52 8.44 7.23
N ALA A 130 -25.52 8.40 8.11
CA ALA A 130 -25.46 7.47 9.24
C ALA A 130 -25.67 5.99 8.83
N THR A 131 -25.06 5.58 7.71
CA THR A 131 -25.17 4.20 7.19
C THR A 131 -23.95 3.37 7.57
N THR A 132 -24.16 2.09 7.89
CA THR A 132 -23.11 1.10 8.06
C THR A 132 -23.19 0.09 6.93
N LEU A 133 -22.12 -0.05 6.16
CA LEU A 133 -21.90 -1.16 5.23
C LEU A 133 -20.88 -2.08 5.87
N ASP A 134 -21.28 -3.28 6.27
CA ASP A 134 -20.43 -4.30 6.87
C ASP A 134 -20.39 -5.54 5.96
N ASN A 135 -19.21 -6.14 5.80
CA ASN A 135 -18.96 -7.33 4.96
C ASN A 135 -19.60 -7.23 3.56
N THR A 136 -19.64 -6.02 3.00
CA THR A 136 -20.33 -5.75 1.74
C THR A 136 -19.33 -5.75 0.58
N GLN A 137 -19.67 -6.44 -0.51
CA GLN A 137 -18.94 -6.29 -1.78
C GLN A 137 -19.63 -5.20 -2.58
N LEU A 138 -18.99 -4.04 -2.75
CA LEU A 138 -19.56 -2.88 -3.45
C LEU A 138 -18.64 -2.43 -4.59
N ALA A 139 -19.11 -2.49 -5.84
CA ALA A 139 -18.26 -2.08 -6.97
C ALA A 139 -18.16 -0.55 -7.05
N VAL A 140 -19.31 0.13 -7.03
CA VAL A 140 -19.41 1.59 -7.16
C VAL A 140 -20.43 2.14 -6.17
N LEU A 141 -20.04 3.15 -5.37
CA LEU A 141 -21.00 3.82 -4.47
C LEU A 141 -21.93 4.76 -5.26
N TYR A 142 -21.38 5.52 -6.20
CA TYR A 142 -22.12 6.41 -7.09
C TYR A 142 -21.64 6.29 -8.53
N GLU A 143 -22.51 5.85 -9.44
CA GLU A 143 -22.23 5.94 -10.87
C GLU A 143 -22.50 7.36 -11.40
N GLY A 144 -21.70 7.77 -12.39
CA GLY A 144 -21.78 9.09 -13.00
C GLY A 144 -23.06 9.29 -13.81
N SER A 145 -23.57 10.53 -13.88
CA SER A 145 -24.72 10.87 -14.73
C SER A 145 -24.31 11.30 -16.14
N ASN A 146 -25.22 11.16 -17.12
CA ASN A 146 -25.00 11.60 -18.51
C ASN A 146 -25.62 12.99 -18.82
N GLY A 147 -26.32 13.62 -17.88
CA GLY A 147 -26.95 14.95 -18.06
C GLY A 147 -26.07 16.14 -17.62
N ASP A 148 -26.43 17.35 -18.08
CA ASP A 148 -25.81 18.68 -17.84
C ASP A 148 -26.31 19.41 -16.57
N GLY A 149 -27.10 18.72 -15.74
CA GLY A 149 -27.71 19.27 -14.54
C GLY A 149 -26.78 19.48 -13.33
N PHE A 150 -27.34 19.99 -12.22
CA PHE A 150 -26.64 20.18 -10.93
C PHE A 150 -26.83 18.96 -10.04
N SER A 151 -25.74 18.37 -9.53
CA SER A 151 -25.79 17.23 -8.62
C SER A 151 -25.12 17.53 -7.28
N VAL A 152 -25.75 17.10 -6.19
CA VAL A 152 -25.19 17.12 -4.84
C VAL A 152 -25.10 15.69 -4.32
N ARG A 153 -23.92 15.30 -3.88
CA ARG A 153 -23.67 14.01 -3.23
C ARG A 153 -23.18 14.25 -1.80
N ILE A 154 -23.90 13.68 -0.85
CA ILE A 154 -23.62 13.81 0.58
C ILE A 154 -23.37 12.42 1.15
N LEU A 155 -22.25 12.28 1.83
CA LEU A 155 -21.89 11.08 2.58
C LEU A 155 -21.54 11.51 3.99
N ASP A 156 -22.50 11.45 4.91
CA ASP A 156 -22.31 11.93 6.29
C ASP A 156 -22.40 10.80 7.30
N ALA A 157 -21.40 10.71 8.19
CA ALA A 157 -21.31 9.72 9.26
C ALA A 157 -21.49 8.26 8.77
N THR A 158 -21.00 7.93 7.57
CA THR A 158 -21.09 6.57 7.01
C THR A 158 -19.86 5.75 7.41
N THR A 159 -20.09 4.54 7.91
CA THR A 159 -19.07 3.57 8.29
C THR A 159 -18.96 2.49 7.24
N LEU A 160 -17.77 2.29 6.68
CA LEU A 160 -17.46 1.14 5.82
C LEU A 160 -16.59 0.17 6.62
N ASP A 161 -17.14 -0.99 6.96
CA ASP A 161 -16.47 -2.07 7.68
C ASP A 161 -16.36 -3.29 6.75
N ASN A 162 -15.19 -3.91 6.69
CA ASN A 162 -14.87 -5.06 5.82
C ASN A 162 -15.45 -4.98 4.39
N THR A 163 -15.52 -3.76 3.85
CA THR A 163 -16.16 -3.49 2.56
C THR A 163 -15.09 -3.36 1.48
N SER A 164 -15.16 -4.19 0.44
CA SER A 164 -14.29 -4.07 -0.73
C SER A 164 -14.92 -3.08 -1.72
N LEU A 165 -14.23 -1.98 -2.01
CA LEU A 165 -14.69 -0.91 -2.91
C LEU A 165 -13.73 -0.72 -4.09
N THR A 166 -14.25 -0.67 -5.32
CA THR A 166 -13.41 -0.40 -6.50
C THR A 166 -13.34 1.09 -6.81
N VAL A 167 -14.48 1.79 -6.78
CA VAL A 167 -14.57 3.22 -7.10
C VAL A 167 -15.59 3.90 -6.17
N LEU A 168 -15.22 5.04 -5.58
CA LEU A 168 -16.13 5.83 -4.73
C LEU A 168 -17.11 6.66 -5.58
N TYR A 169 -16.63 7.25 -6.69
CA TYR A 169 -17.43 7.97 -7.66
C TYR A 169 -16.92 7.72 -9.07
N GLU A 170 -17.81 7.32 -9.98
CA GLU A 170 -17.52 7.41 -11.40
C GLU A 170 -17.86 8.82 -11.91
N GLY A 171 -16.99 9.40 -12.74
CA GLY A 171 -17.19 10.74 -13.30
C GLY A 171 -18.44 10.81 -14.18
N SER A 172 -19.09 11.98 -14.22
CA SER A 172 -20.21 12.25 -15.13
C SER A 172 -19.72 12.60 -16.54
N ASN A 173 -20.50 12.28 -17.57
CA ASN A 173 -20.22 12.63 -18.97
C ASN A 173 -20.83 13.97 -19.41
N GLY A 174 -21.57 14.66 -18.54
CA GLY A 174 -22.16 15.99 -18.79
C GLY A 174 -21.23 17.16 -18.43
N ASP A 175 -21.55 18.37 -18.90
CA ASP A 175 -20.84 19.64 -18.62
C ASP A 175 -21.36 20.40 -17.37
N GLY A 176 -22.19 19.72 -16.56
CA GLY A 176 -22.82 20.26 -15.36
C GLY A 176 -21.89 20.47 -14.15
N PHE A 177 -22.42 21.14 -13.11
CA PHE A 177 -21.72 21.44 -11.86
C PHE A 177 -22.07 20.41 -10.78
N ALA A 178 -21.06 19.75 -10.20
CA ALA A 178 -21.22 18.80 -9.11
C ALA A 178 -20.60 19.32 -7.80
N VAL A 179 -21.27 19.06 -6.68
CA VAL A 179 -20.74 19.31 -5.32
C VAL A 179 -20.70 18.00 -4.55
N ASP A 180 -19.51 17.64 -4.07
CA ASP A 180 -19.26 16.47 -3.25
C ASP A 180 -18.90 16.88 -1.82
N GLN A 181 -19.59 16.30 -0.84
CA GLN A 181 -19.28 16.46 0.58
C GLN A 181 -19.18 15.10 1.26
N GLU A 182 -17.98 14.74 1.72
CA GLU A 182 -17.66 13.43 2.27
C GLU A 182 -17.11 13.52 3.70
N ASN A 183 -17.81 12.85 4.62
CA ASN A 183 -17.35 12.54 5.97
C ASN A 183 -17.42 11.00 6.16
N LEU A 184 -16.41 10.30 5.64
CA LEU A 184 -16.30 8.85 5.68
C LEU A 184 -15.55 8.38 6.93
N PHE A 185 -16.10 7.39 7.64
CA PHE A 185 -15.37 6.63 8.65
C PHE A 185 -14.92 5.31 8.04
N LEU A 186 -13.65 5.24 7.65
CA LEU A 186 -12.99 3.97 7.32
C LEU A 186 -12.70 3.26 8.64
N ASP A 187 -13.09 1.99 8.77
CA ASP A 187 -12.80 1.23 9.98
C ASP A 187 -11.27 1.23 10.25
N PRO A 188 -10.80 1.65 11.44
CA PRO A 188 -9.39 1.53 11.82
C PRO A 188 -8.85 0.09 11.77
N ASN A 189 -9.69 -0.94 11.66
CA ASN A 189 -9.27 -2.33 11.44
C ASN A 189 -9.26 -2.78 9.97
N GLN A 190 -9.39 -1.85 9.01
CA GLN A 190 -9.19 -2.15 7.60
C GLN A 190 -7.70 -2.22 7.23
N ILE A 191 -7.31 -3.29 6.55
CA ILE A 191 -5.98 -3.40 5.94
C ILE A 191 -5.92 -2.47 4.72
N VAL A 192 -4.92 -1.58 4.70
CA VAL A 192 -4.68 -0.60 3.64
C VAL A 192 -3.24 -0.70 3.11
N ASP A 193 -2.96 0.04 2.04
CA ASP A 193 -1.62 0.24 1.50
C ASP A 193 -0.88 1.33 2.28
N LEU A 194 -0.03 0.93 3.21
CA LEU A 194 0.84 1.80 3.98
C LEU A 194 2.02 2.23 3.12
N ARG A 195 2.13 3.54 2.87
CA ARG A 195 3.18 4.10 1.99
C ARG A 195 4.36 4.61 2.79
N ILE A 196 5.57 4.22 2.39
CA ILE A 196 6.82 4.55 3.07
C ILE A 196 7.79 5.18 2.09
N ARG A 197 8.39 6.30 2.50
CA ARG A 197 9.54 6.94 1.85
C ARG A 197 10.73 6.83 2.79
N ALA A 198 11.46 5.74 2.67
CA ALA A 198 12.63 5.50 3.50
C ALA A 198 13.90 5.84 2.72
N THR A 199 14.90 6.37 3.42
CA THR A 199 16.24 6.57 2.86
C THR A 199 17.28 5.87 3.73
N VAL A 200 18.27 5.24 3.09
CA VAL A 200 19.34 4.51 3.78
C VAL A 200 20.61 4.48 2.93
N PHE A 201 21.77 4.57 3.58
CA PHE A 201 23.04 4.29 2.95
C PHE A 201 23.57 2.92 3.36
N LEU A 202 24.20 2.25 2.40
CA LEU A 202 25.01 1.05 2.62
C LEU A 202 26.47 1.48 2.70
N GLN A 203 27.17 1.12 3.77
CA GLN A 203 28.56 1.55 3.95
C GLN A 203 29.44 1.11 2.79
N GLY A 204 29.28 -0.13 2.31
CA GLY A 204 30.07 -0.73 1.24
C GLY A 204 30.22 0.18 0.01
N PRO A 205 29.15 0.44 -0.74
CA PRO A 205 29.19 1.31 -1.93
C PRO A 205 29.41 2.80 -1.59
N ARG A 206 29.40 3.20 -0.31
CA ARG A 206 29.85 4.54 0.11
C ARG A 206 31.37 4.62 0.31
N LEU A 207 32.08 3.50 0.37
CA LEU A 207 33.54 3.48 0.43
C LEU A 207 34.09 3.99 -0.91
N ASP A 208 34.96 4.99 -0.86
CA ASP A 208 35.61 5.58 -2.03
C ASP A 208 34.63 5.97 -3.16
N ALA A 209 33.47 6.51 -2.77
CA ALA A 209 32.42 6.94 -3.69
C ALA A 209 32.94 7.90 -4.78
N VAL A 210 32.58 7.62 -6.03
CA VAL A 210 33.00 8.43 -7.19
C VAL A 210 32.39 9.82 -7.16
N ASP A 211 31.13 9.91 -6.75
CA ASP A 211 30.37 11.14 -6.60
C ASP A 211 30.12 11.42 -5.11
N ASP A 212 30.45 12.65 -4.67
CA ASP A 212 30.28 13.03 -3.27
C ASP A 212 28.80 12.94 -2.85
N GLY A 213 28.57 12.34 -1.68
CA GLY A 213 27.23 12.10 -1.14
C GLY A 213 26.43 10.96 -1.79
N LEU A 214 26.95 10.25 -2.80
CA LEU A 214 26.25 9.13 -3.45
C LEU A 214 26.94 7.78 -3.18
N MET A 215 26.18 6.69 -3.30
CA MET A 215 26.68 5.32 -3.36
C MET A 215 27.19 5.00 -4.77
N ASN A 216 28.18 4.11 -4.89
CA ASN A 216 28.54 3.51 -6.17
C ASN A 216 27.51 2.45 -6.57
N ASP A 217 27.25 2.35 -7.87
CA ASP A 217 26.28 1.44 -8.49
C ASP A 217 26.97 0.43 -9.43
N ASP A 218 28.17 -0.01 -9.06
CA ASP A 218 29.03 -0.87 -9.88
C ASP A 218 28.34 -2.18 -10.27
N LEU A 219 27.52 -2.77 -9.37
CA LEU A 219 26.70 -3.94 -9.69
C LEU A 219 25.72 -3.69 -10.84
N ARG A 220 25.10 -2.51 -10.91
CA ARG A 220 24.19 -2.13 -12.00
C ARG A 220 24.96 -1.92 -13.28
N VAL A 221 26.06 -1.17 -13.24
CA VAL A 221 26.94 -0.93 -14.39
C VAL A 221 27.50 -2.25 -14.95
N GLY A 222 27.81 -3.21 -14.08
CA GLY A 222 28.24 -4.56 -14.43
C GLY A 222 27.13 -5.49 -14.93
N ASN A 223 25.86 -5.07 -14.91
CA ASN A 223 24.68 -5.91 -15.16
C ASN A 223 24.64 -7.17 -14.26
N LEU A 224 25.04 -7.01 -13.00
CA LEU A 224 25.17 -8.10 -12.04
C LEU A 224 23.95 -8.25 -11.13
N ILE A 225 23.15 -7.19 -10.93
CA ILE A 225 21.96 -7.25 -10.08
C ILE A 225 20.95 -8.26 -10.66
N PRO A 226 20.54 -9.29 -9.90
CA PRO A 226 19.60 -10.29 -10.37
C PRO A 226 18.20 -9.68 -10.49
N LYS A 227 17.42 -10.16 -11.45
CA LYS A 227 16.00 -9.77 -11.59
C LYS A 227 15.12 -10.34 -10.48
N VAL A 228 15.55 -11.43 -9.86
CA VAL A 228 14.85 -12.06 -8.73
C VAL A 228 15.57 -11.64 -7.47
N THR A 229 14.80 -11.15 -6.50
CA THR A 229 15.31 -10.76 -5.19
C THR A 229 16.09 -11.89 -4.50
N PRO A 230 17.13 -11.56 -3.70
CA PRO A 230 17.76 -12.54 -2.83
C PRO A 230 16.90 -12.92 -1.60
N TYR A 231 15.79 -12.23 -1.36
CA TYR A 231 14.93 -12.44 -0.19
C TYR A 231 13.87 -13.54 -0.44
N SER A 232 13.24 -13.99 0.65
CA SER A 232 12.36 -15.17 0.65
C SER A 232 11.00 -14.95 -0.02
N ASP A 233 10.59 -13.70 -0.25
CA ASP A 233 9.35 -13.34 -0.96
C ASP A 233 9.42 -13.66 -2.47
N GLY A 234 10.62 -13.82 -3.03
CA GLY A 234 10.81 -14.21 -4.43
C GLY A 234 10.32 -13.16 -5.43
N ALA A 235 10.21 -11.90 -5.01
CA ALA A 235 9.89 -10.76 -5.85
C ALA A 235 10.77 -10.74 -7.12
N THR A 236 10.15 -10.43 -8.25
CA THR A 236 10.83 -10.36 -9.55
C THR A 236 10.57 -8.98 -10.14
N ILE A 237 11.65 -8.30 -10.53
CA ILE A 237 11.57 -7.04 -11.27
C ILE A 237 10.84 -7.30 -12.59
N PRO A 238 9.69 -6.62 -12.83
CA PRO A 238 8.89 -6.84 -14.03
C PRO A 238 9.56 -6.28 -15.29
N ASP A 239 10.28 -5.16 -15.15
CA ASP A 239 10.94 -4.46 -16.25
C ASP A 239 12.43 -4.20 -15.93
N SER A 240 13.33 -4.76 -16.75
CA SER A 240 14.77 -4.56 -16.58
C SER A 240 15.24 -3.14 -16.90
N ASP A 241 14.41 -2.33 -17.55
CA ASP A 241 14.73 -0.94 -17.82
C ASP A 241 14.90 -0.15 -16.51
N VAL A 242 14.44 -0.67 -15.37
CA VAL A 242 14.74 -0.13 -14.03
C VAL A 242 16.25 0.07 -13.77
N PHE A 243 17.11 -0.74 -14.41
CA PHE A 243 18.56 -0.65 -14.28
C PHE A 243 19.22 0.31 -15.28
N ASN A 244 18.45 1.01 -16.10
CA ASN A 244 18.97 2.08 -16.93
C ASN A 244 19.49 3.22 -16.06
N SER A 245 20.43 4.01 -16.60
CA SER A 245 20.85 5.24 -15.92
C SER A 245 19.70 6.24 -15.91
N GLY A 246 19.43 6.84 -14.76
CA GLY A 246 18.27 7.66 -14.49
C GLY A 246 16.99 6.87 -14.21
N GLY A 247 17.11 5.60 -13.80
CA GLY A 247 15.97 4.72 -13.49
C GLY A 247 15.21 4.26 -14.73
N ILE A 248 13.98 3.77 -14.51
CA ILE A 248 13.17 3.04 -15.51
C ILE A 248 12.94 3.77 -16.84
N SER A 249 12.95 5.10 -16.82
CA SER A 249 12.77 5.93 -18.03
C SER A 249 14.03 6.04 -18.90
N GLY A 250 15.21 5.70 -18.35
CA GLY A 250 16.51 5.92 -18.96
C GLY A 250 16.91 7.40 -19.13
N VAL A 251 16.13 8.33 -18.56
CA VAL A 251 16.32 9.78 -18.69
C VAL A 251 16.26 10.55 -17.36
N GLY A 252 16.19 9.85 -16.22
CA GLY A 252 16.26 10.45 -14.89
C GLY A 252 17.68 10.86 -14.50
N LEU A 253 17.88 11.18 -13.21
CA LEU A 253 19.17 11.64 -12.70
C LEU A 253 20.03 10.43 -12.33
N SER A 254 21.34 10.54 -12.51
CA SER A 254 22.28 9.45 -12.15
C SER A 254 22.29 9.11 -10.67
N ARG A 255 21.71 9.94 -9.80
CA ARG A 255 21.53 9.65 -8.36
C ARG A 255 20.38 8.68 -8.09
N ASP A 256 19.46 8.55 -9.05
CA ASP A 256 18.30 7.66 -9.00
C ASP A 256 18.67 6.25 -9.56
N ASP A 257 19.94 6.04 -9.94
CA ASP A 257 20.45 4.74 -10.42
C ASP A 257 20.37 3.71 -9.29
N ILE A 258 19.92 2.49 -9.62
CA ILE A 258 19.78 1.40 -8.64
C ILE A 258 21.15 0.89 -8.20
N VAL A 259 21.38 0.81 -6.89
CA VAL A 259 22.58 0.22 -6.30
C VAL A 259 22.37 -1.27 -6.05
N ASP A 260 21.26 -1.64 -5.40
CA ASP A 260 21.02 -3.02 -4.99
C ASP A 260 19.57 -3.30 -4.52
N TRP A 261 19.31 -4.57 -4.23
CA TRP A 261 18.13 -5.04 -3.49
C TRP A 261 18.22 -4.68 -2.00
N ILE A 262 17.06 -4.37 -1.41
CA ILE A 262 16.92 -4.15 0.03
C ILE A 262 15.61 -4.75 0.55
N TRP A 263 15.59 -5.14 1.83
CA TRP A 263 14.40 -5.64 2.50
C TRP A 263 13.89 -4.60 3.49
N ILE A 264 12.59 -4.33 3.43
CA ILE A 264 11.91 -3.39 4.31
C ILE A 264 10.71 -4.06 4.94
N GLU A 265 10.58 -3.91 6.26
CA GLU A 265 9.50 -4.53 7.01
C GLU A 265 8.99 -3.60 8.11
N ILE A 266 7.71 -3.75 8.44
CA ILE A 266 7.05 -3.09 9.57
C ILE A 266 6.79 -4.08 10.68
N ARG A 267 6.97 -3.62 11.92
CA ARG A 267 6.76 -4.43 13.12
C ARG A 267 5.78 -3.78 14.07
N SER A 268 5.10 -4.61 14.86
CA SER A 268 4.07 -4.17 15.80
C SER A 268 4.59 -3.13 16.79
N SER A 269 3.80 -2.10 17.08
CA SER A 269 4.11 -1.14 18.15
C SER A 269 4.13 -1.74 19.55
N SER A 270 3.42 -2.85 19.78
CA SER A 270 3.33 -3.50 21.09
C SER A 270 4.36 -4.60 21.29
N ASP A 271 4.90 -5.14 20.19
CA ASP A 271 5.92 -6.18 20.18
C ASP A 271 6.84 -5.98 18.97
N ASN A 272 8.04 -5.47 19.22
CA ASN A 272 9.00 -5.17 18.15
C ASN A 272 9.68 -6.43 17.57
N THR A 273 9.36 -7.64 18.05
CA THR A 273 9.77 -8.91 17.44
C THR A 273 8.75 -9.43 16.43
N LEU A 274 7.51 -8.93 16.48
CA LEU A 274 6.43 -9.35 15.58
C LEU A 274 6.45 -8.53 14.27
N VAL A 275 6.91 -9.17 13.20
CA VAL A 275 6.79 -8.65 11.83
C VAL A 275 5.33 -8.70 11.39
N ILE A 276 4.81 -7.55 10.92
CA ILE A 276 3.44 -7.42 10.43
C ILE A 276 3.40 -7.63 8.92
N ASP A 277 4.32 -6.97 8.21
CA ASP A 277 4.50 -7.15 6.76
C ASP A 277 5.93 -6.76 6.36
N GLY A 278 6.39 -7.26 5.22
CA GLY A 278 7.69 -6.94 4.66
C GLY A 278 7.78 -7.30 3.18
N THR A 279 8.59 -6.53 2.44
CA THR A 279 8.75 -6.70 0.99
C THR A 279 10.18 -6.43 0.56
N SER A 280 10.57 -7.06 -0.55
CA SER A 280 11.71 -6.62 -1.34
C SER A 280 11.46 -5.25 -1.95
N ALA A 281 12.49 -4.43 -1.98
CA ALA A 281 12.55 -3.11 -2.59
C ALA A 281 13.94 -2.89 -3.22
N LEU A 282 14.15 -1.73 -3.85
CA LEU A 282 15.42 -1.33 -4.43
C LEU A 282 15.96 -0.09 -3.72
N VAL A 283 17.27 0.02 -3.59
CA VAL A 283 17.93 1.23 -3.07
C VAL A 283 18.69 1.97 -4.17
N GLN A 284 18.48 3.28 -4.26
CA GLN A 284 19.11 4.18 -5.24
C GLN A 284 20.43 4.77 -4.72
N ARG A 285 21.22 5.40 -5.60
CA ARG A 285 22.54 5.95 -5.23
C ARG A 285 22.48 7.07 -4.18
N ASP A 286 21.41 7.85 -4.13
CA ASP A 286 21.20 8.85 -3.07
C ASP A 286 20.55 8.29 -1.80
N GLY A 287 20.30 6.98 -1.77
CA GLY A 287 19.79 6.25 -0.61
C GLY A 287 18.28 6.10 -0.58
N ASP A 288 17.54 6.70 -1.51
CA ASP A 288 16.09 6.51 -1.61
C ASP A 288 15.75 5.02 -1.81
N ILE A 289 14.81 4.52 -1.02
CA ILE A 289 14.26 3.17 -1.17
C ILE A 289 12.95 3.26 -1.95
N VAL A 290 12.89 2.53 -3.05
CA VAL A 290 11.81 2.56 -4.04
C VAL A 290 11.27 1.16 -4.33
N ASP A 291 10.05 1.10 -4.84
CA ASP A 291 9.42 -0.15 -5.31
C ASP A 291 10.14 -0.72 -6.56
N LEU A 292 9.69 -1.87 -7.05
CA LEU A 292 10.32 -2.64 -8.14
C LEU A 292 10.29 -1.94 -9.50
N ASP A 293 9.53 -0.85 -9.63
CA ASP A 293 9.58 0.04 -10.80
C ASP A 293 10.73 1.06 -10.73
N GLY A 294 11.46 1.09 -9.61
CA GLY A 294 12.59 1.96 -9.35
C GLY A 294 12.24 3.42 -9.09
N THR A 295 10.96 3.77 -8.87
CA THR A 295 10.55 5.18 -8.67
C THR A 295 9.40 5.37 -7.67
N SER A 296 8.51 4.39 -7.52
CA SER A 296 7.35 4.49 -6.64
C SER A 296 7.73 4.32 -5.17
N ASP A 297 6.91 4.90 -4.28
CA ASP A 297 7.02 4.67 -2.84
C ASP A 297 6.81 3.19 -2.51
N VAL A 298 7.53 2.67 -1.52
CA VAL A 298 7.31 1.30 -1.05
C VAL A 298 5.94 1.19 -0.39
N ILE A 299 5.24 0.10 -0.71
CA ILE A 299 3.94 -0.24 -0.15
C ILE A 299 4.04 -1.49 0.72
N LEU A 300 3.52 -1.40 1.95
CA LEU A 300 3.29 -2.53 2.85
C LEU A 300 1.80 -2.61 3.21
N ARG A 301 1.30 -3.82 3.47
CA ARG A 301 -0.09 -4.08 3.85
C ARG A 301 -0.22 -4.08 5.37
N GLY A 302 -1.10 -3.24 5.90
CA GLY A 302 -1.36 -3.21 7.34
C GLY A 302 -2.50 -2.27 7.71
N LEU A 303 -2.81 -2.19 8.99
CA LEU A 303 -3.76 -1.21 9.52
C LEU A 303 -3.10 0.17 9.56
N THR A 304 -3.87 1.25 9.45
CA THR A 304 -3.32 2.57 9.77
C THR A 304 -2.93 2.61 11.23
N GLY A 305 -1.69 2.98 11.54
CA GLY A 305 -1.18 2.81 12.89
C GLY A 305 0.28 3.18 13.04
N SER A 306 0.82 2.96 14.22
CA SER A 306 2.24 3.21 14.49
C SER A 306 3.02 1.90 14.42
N TYR A 307 4.11 1.87 13.66
CA TYR A 307 4.94 0.68 13.45
C TYR A 307 6.40 1.01 13.65
N PHE A 308 7.19 0.03 14.10
CA PHE A 308 8.64 0.15 13.92
C PHE A 308 8.97 -0.17 12.47
N LEU A 309 9.86 0.61 11.87
CA LEU A 309 10.36 0.37 10.52
C LEU A 309 11.74 -0.25 10.61
N THR A 310 11.96 -1.36 9.90
CA THR A 310 13.22 -2.08 9.85
C THR A 310 13.70 -2.18 8.42
N ILE A 311 14.99 -1.92 8.21
CA ILE A 311 15.69 -2.05 6.93
C ILE A 311 16.78 -3.11 7.09
N LYS A 312 16.82 -4.06 6.16
CA LYS A 312 17.80 -5.16 6.11
C LYS A 312 18.42 -5.24 4.72
N HIS A 313 19.69 -5.61 4.65
CA HIS A 313 20.42 -5.82 3.40
C HIS A 313 21.13 -7.18 3.44
N ARG A 314 21.52 -7.74 2.29
CA ARG A 314 22.07 -9.10 2.21
C ARG A 314 23.40 -9.29 2.94
N ASN A 315 24.22 -8.25 3.05
CA ASN A 315 25.55 -8.33 3.65
C ASN A 315 25.92 -7.14 4.55
N HIS A 316 24.89 -6.38 4.97
CA HIS A 316 25.02 -5.33 5.98
C HIS A 316 24.14 -5.68 7.19
N LEU A 317 24.53 -5.24 8.39
CA LEU A 317 23.71 -5.36 9.59
C LEU A 317 22.50 -4.42 9.48
N GLY A 318 21.30 -4.95 9.66
CA GLY A 318 20.06 -4.20 9.59
C GLY A 318 19.87 -3.21 10.74
N ALA A 319 18.96 -2.25 10.53
CA ALA A 319 18.60 -1.25 11.52
C ALA A 319 17.09 -1.09 11.60
N MET A 320 16.60 -0.84 12.82
CA MET A 320 15.20 -0.55 13.11
C MET A 320 15.09 0.83 13.78
N THR A 321 14.03 1.57 13.51
CA THR A 321 13.71 2.80 14.25
C THR A 321 13.59 2.55 15.75
N GLN A 322 14.10 3.44 16.62
CA GLN A 322 13.97 3.31 18.07
C GLN A 322 12.52 3.51 18.55
N THR A 323 11.77 4.37 17.86
CA THR A 323 10.38 4.69 18.16
C THR A 323 9.53 4.42 16.92
N THR A 324 8.27 4.09 17.14
CA THR A 324 7.33 3.84 16.06
C THR A 324 7.07 5.07 15.19
N ARG A 325 6.67 4.83 13.94
CA ARG A 325 6.28 5.82 12.94
C ARG A 325 4.82 5.59 12.58
N ALA A 326 4.03 6.66 12.56
CA ALA A 326 2.65 6.60 12.13
C ALA A 326 2.60 6.41 10.62
N LEU A 327 2.03 5.30 10.16
CA LEU A 327 1.89 4.94 8.76
C LEU A 327 0.42 4.95 8.35
N SER A 328 0.18 5.33 7.10
CA SER A 328 -1.15 5.37 6.47
C SER A 328 -1.01 5.28 4.95
N VAL A 329 -2.12 5.47 4.23
CA VAL A 329 -2.12 5.63 2.76
C VAL A 329 -1.36 6.89 2.29
N THR A 330 -1.05 7.82 3.19
CA THR A 330 -0.16 8.95 2.92
C THR A 330 1.31 8.55 3.19
N PRO A 331 2.23 8.81 2.25
CA PRO A 331 3.65 8.47 2.41
C PRO A 331 4.26 9.09 3.67
N THR A 332 4.94 8.24 4.46
CA THR A 332 5.67 8.66 5.65
C THR A 332 7.17 8.63 5.40
N ASN A 333 7.85 9.75 5.65
CA ASN A 333 9.30 9.86 5.46
C ASN A 333 10.06 9.30 6.68
N VAL A 334 11.03 8.43 6.45
CA VAL A 334 11.95 7.92 7.48
C VAL A 334 13.37 7.89 6.93
N ASP A 335 14.22 8.76 7.47
CA ASP A 335 15.58 8.95 6.96
C ASP A 335 16.60 8.30 7.88
N PHE A 336 17.11 7.13 7.50
CA PHE A 336 18.17 6.43 8.25
C PHE A 336 19.57 6.97 7.97
N THR A 337 19.73 7.90 7.03
CA THR A 337 21.02 8.57 6.76
C THR A 337 21.27 9.72 7.73
N ASN A 338 20.21 10.28 8.31
CA ASN A 338 20.29 11.36 9.28
C ASN A 338 20.67 10.84 10.68
N SER A 339 21.78 11.33 11.22
CA SER A 339 22.24 11.03 12.60
C SER A 339 21.25 11.38 13.71
N SER A 340 20.22 12.18 13.43
CA SER A 340 19.13 12.49 14.37
C SER A 340 18.04 11.41 14.41
N THR A 341 18.01 10.50 13.44
CA THR A 341 17.07 9.37 13.42
C THR A 341 17.54 8.31 14.40
N ALA A 342 16.91 8.29 15.56
CA ALA A 342 17.23 7.31 16.60
C ALA A 342 16.86 5.88 16.14
N THR A 343 17.82 4.97 16.23
CA THR A 343 17.65 3.53 15.94
C THR A 343 17.61 2.69 17.21
N PHE A 344 17.00 1.52 17.14
CA PHE A 344 16.99 0.56 18.22
C PHE A 344 18.43 0.14 18.59
N GLY A 345 18.66 -0.16 19.88
CA GLY A 345 19.96 -0.57 20.38
C GLY A 345 20.98 0.57 20.47
N SER A 346 22.27 0.26 20.25
CA SER A 346 23.37 1.22 20.31
C SER A 346 24.35 1.01 19.18
N ASN A 347 24.73 2.08 18.48
CA ASN A 347 25.60 2.03 17.29
C ASN A 347 25.08 1.06 16.21
N ALA A 348 23.76 1.01 16.00
CA ALA A 348 23.13 0.18 14.97
C ALA A 348 23.62 0.49 13.55
N GLN A 349 24.21 1.66 13.37
CA GLN A 349 24.70 2.20 12.11
C GLN A 349 26.12 2.76 12.30
N VAL A 350 26.87 2.83 11.20
CA VAL A 350 28.17 3.47 11.14
C VAL A 350 28.02 4.93 10.71
N GLN A 351 28.79 5.83 11.32
CA GLN A 351 28.90 7.22 10.87
C GLN A 351 29.98 7.33 9.80
N LEU A 352 29.62 7.89 8.65
CA LEU A 352 30.52 8.19 7.54
C LEU A 352 31.29 9.50 7.81
N SER A 353 32.34 9.75 7.03
CA SER A 353 33.23 10.91 7.20
C SER A 353 32.52 12.26 7.06
N ASN A 354 31.43 12.31 6.28
CA ASN A 354 30.60 13.50 6.07
C ASN A 354 29.53 13.69 7.17
N GLY A 355 29.40 12.74 8.11
CA GLY A 355 28.45 12.78 9.22
C GLY A 355 27.16 12.01 8.99
N ASP A 356 26.91 11.52 7.77
CA ASP A 356 25.78 10.67 7.45
C ASP A 356 25.91 9.30 8.11
N MET A 357 24.79 8.62 8.29
CA MET A 357 24.71 7.28 8.83
C MET A 357 24.50 6.25 7.72
N ALA A 358 25.10 5.07 7.88
CA ALA A 358 24.94 3.95 6.96
C ALA A 358 24.79 2.62 7.73
N LEU A 359 24.23 1.59 7.10
CA LEU A 359 24.28 0.23 7.63
C LEU A 359 25.73 -0.28 7.65
N TRP A 360 26.10 -1.05 8.66
CA TRP A 360 27.44 -1.64 8.78
C TRP A 360 27.65 -2.70 7.71
N ALA A 361 28.67 -2.55 6.87
CA ALA A 361 29.03 -3.57 5.88
C ALA A 361 29.81 -4.73 6.53
N GLY A 362 29.72 -5.92 5.91
CA GLY A 362 30.65 -7.02 6.15
C GLY A 362 30.06 -8.23 6.88
N ASN A 363 28.74 -8.33 7.00
CA ASN A 363 28.06 -9.55 7.46
C ASN A 363 27.90 -10.50 6.28
N VAL A 364 28.99 -11.12 5.88
CA VAL A 364 29.06 -11.90 4.62
C VAL A 364 28.70 -13.36 4.84
N ASN A 365 28.62 -13.82 6.09
CA ASN A 365 28.21 -15.17 6.45
C ASN A 365 26.71 -15.28 6.82
N GLY A 366 26.00 -14.15 6.91
CA GLY A 366 24.57 -14.07 7.17
C GLY A 366 24.16 -14.39 8.62
N ASP A 367 25.08 -14.28 9.58
CA ASP A 367 24.74 -14.34 11.00
C ASP A 367 24.31 -12.96 11.54
N THR A 368 24.33 -12.73 12.85
CA THR A 368 23.91 -11.47 13.47
C THR A 368 25.08 -10.58 13.88
N PHE A 369 26.29 -10.86 13.37
CA PHE A 369 27.52 -10.19 13.73
C PHE A 369 28.35 -9.78 12.51
N VAL A 370 29.15 -8.73 12.68
CA VAL A 370 30.38 -8.53 11.88
C VAL A 370 31.57 -8.79 12.78
N GLN A 371 32.41 -9.73 12.39
CA GLN A 371 33.60 -10.13 13.15
C GLN A 371 34.77 -10.46 12.23
N TYR A 372 35.92 -9.80 12.46
CA TYR A 372 37.14 -10.08 11.70
C TYR A 372 37.86 -11.36 12.13
N SER A 373 37.92 -11.61 13.45
CA SER A 373 38.55 -12.80 14.04
C SER A 373 37.77 -13.26 15.26
N GLY A 374 37.72 -14.56 15.57
CA GLY A 374 36.97 -15.06 16.73
C GLY A 374 36.30 -16.39 16.47
N THR A 375 35.09 -16.56 17.00
CA THR A 375 34.35 -17.84 16.95
C THR A 375 33.77 -18.11 15.56
N ASN A 376 33.08 -17.13 14.98
CA ASN A 376 32.46 -17.22 13.65
C ASN A 376 32.82 -15.99 12.79
N PRO A 377 34.11 -15.75 12.50
CA PRO A 377 34.51 -14.56 11.74
C PRO A 377 34.09 -14.62 10.27
N ASP A 378 33.80 -13.45 9.71
CA ASP A 378 33.46 -13.21 8.32
C ASP A 378 34.65 -13.36 7.36
N SER A 379 35.85 -12.97 7.79
CA SER A 379 37.03 -12.96 6.91
C SER A 379 37.36 -14.34 6.30
N PRO A 380 37.32 -15.47 7.04
CA PRO A 380 37.52 -16.79 6.46
C PRO A 380 36.43 -17.27 5.48
N SER A 381 35.18 -16.80 5.55
CA SER A 381 34.17 -17.19 4.55
C SER A 381 34.47 -16.57 3.19
N ILE A 382 34.97 -15.32 3.16
CA ILE A 382 35.49 -14.68 1.94
C ILE A 382 36.63 -15.51 1.33
N LEU A 383 37.57 -15.99 2.14
CA LEU A 383 38.65 -16.86 1.65
C LEU A 383 38.08 -18.16 1.07
N SER A 384 37.10 -18.76 1.75
CA SER A 384 36.46 -20.00 1.30
C SER A 384 35.77 -19.79 -0.05
N GLU A 385 35.03 -18.70 -0.24
CA GLU A 385 34.40 -18.37 -1.52
C GLU A 385 35.45 -18.24 -2.64
N VAL A 386 36.51 -17.45 -2.41
CA VAL A 386 37.57 -17.21 -3.39
C VAL A 386 38.31 -18.51 -3.77
N LEU A 387 38.62 -19.37 -2.81
CA LEU A 387 39.34 -20.62 -3.09
C LEU A 387 38.48 -21.69 -3.77
N ASN A 388 37.16 -21.69 -3.52
CA ASN A 388 36.26 -22.70 -4.08
C ASN A 388 35.62 -22.27 -5.41
N ASP A 389 35.87 -21.05 -5.90
CA ASP A 389 35.40 -20.62 -7.22
C ASP A 389 35.92 -21.55 -8.33
N PRO A 390 35.05 -22.05 -9.22
CA PRO A 390 35.45 -22.98 -10.30
C PRO A 390 36.52 -22.42 -11.24
N GLY A 391 36.63 -21.10 -11.38
CA GLY A 391 37.66 -20.43 -12.16
C GLY A 391 39.00 -20.30 -11.45
N ASN A 392 39.05 -20.44 -10.13
CA ASN A 392 40.28 -20.40 -9.33
C ASN A 392 40.99 -21.76 -9.24
N PHE A 393 41.26 -22.39 -10.39
CA PHE A 393 41.84 -23.73 -10.45
C PHE A 393 43.22 -23.87 -9.75
N LEU A 394 43.93 -22.76 -9.56
CA LEU A 394 45.23 -22.73 -8.88
C LEU A 394 45.13 -22.39 -7.37
N ASN A 395 43.92 -22.18 -6.85
CA ASN A 395 43.63 -21.85 -5.45
C ASN A 395 44.41 -20.64 -4.95
N PHE A 396 44.49 -19.57 -5.76
CA PHE A 396 45.15 -18.34 -5.34
C PHE A 396 44.23 -17.51 -4.45
N PRO A 397 44.66 -17.11 -3.24
CA PRO A 397 43.91 -16.16 -2.40
C PRO A 397 43.74 -14.78 -3.04
N THR A 398 44.52 -14.47 -4.08
CA THR A 398 44.43 -13.23 -4.86
C THR A 398 43.45 -13.27 -6.02
N TYR A 399 42.76 -14.39 -6.22
CA TYR A 399 41.76 -14.50 -7.27
C TYR A 399 40.56 -13.60 -6.97
N VAL A 400 39.94 -13.05 -8.03
CA VAL A 400 38.74 -12.20 -7.94
C VAL A 400 37.56 -13.01 -8.43
N VAL A 401 36.58 -13.23 -7.56
CA VAL A 401 35.29 -13.83 -7.93
C VAL A 401 34.39 -12.71 -8.43
N ASN A 402 34.05 -12.73 -9.72
CA ASN A 402 33.24 -11.68 -10.33
C ASN A 402 31.76 -12.07 -10.28
N GLY A 403 30.90 -11.15 -9.87
CA GLY A 403 29.46 -11.33 -9.91
C GLY A 403 28.74 -10.73 -8.71
N TYR A 404 27.43 -10.95 -8.66
CA TYR A 404 26.60 -10.59 -7.51
C TYR A 404 26.83 -11.60 -6.39
N ASN A 405 27.68 -11.23 -5.44
CA ASN A 405 28.10 -12.10 -4.34
C ASN A 405 27.74 -11.46 -2.98
N VAL A 406 27.44 -12.29 -1.98
CA VAL A 406 27.23 -11.82 -0.59
C VAL A 406 28.55 -11.39 0.06
N HIS A 407 29.68 -11.95 -0.38
CA HIS A 407 31.01 -11.67 0.13
C HIS A 407 31.67 -10.42 -0.45
N ASP A 408 31.06 -9.82 -1.49
CA ASP A 408 31.44 -8.52 -2.04
C ASP A 408 30.94 -7.41 -1.10
N VAL A 409 31.83 -6.90 -0.26
CA VAL A 409 31.50 -6.00 0.86
C VAL A 409 31.27 -4.58 0.37
N ASN A 410 31.99 -4.14 -0.66
CA ASN A 410 31.88 -2.80 -1.23
C ASN A 410 30.88 -2.72 -2.41
N LEU A 411 30.34 -3.86 -2.85
CA LEU A 411 29.40 -3.97 -3.97
C LEU A 411 30.01 -3.54 -5.31
N ASP A 412 31.30 -3.80 -5.52
CA ASP A 412 32.01 -3.45 -6.76
C ASP A 412 31.92 -4.53 -7.87
N GLY A 413 31.28 -5.66 -7.55
CA GLY A 413 31.13 -6.81 -8.45
C GLY A 413 32.30 -7.79 -8.42
N GLY A 414 33.30 -7.58 -7.54
CA GLY A 414 34.49 -8.41 -7.42
C GLY A 414 34.85 -8.77 -5.97
N THR A 415 34.51 -9.99 -5.54
CA THR A 415 34.95 -10.50 -4.23
C THR A 415 36.42 -10.93 -4.26
N GLN A 416 37.23 -10.42 -3.33
CA GLN A 416 38.64 -10.78 -3.20
C GLN A 416 39.10 -10.84 -1.73
N TYR A 417 39.84 -11.90 -1.37
CA TYR A 417 40.35 -12.06 0.00
C TYR A 417 41.60 -11.20 0.26
N THR A 418 42.55 -11.21 -0.67
CA THR A 418 43.78 -10.39 -0.65
C THR A 418 44.14 -9.98 -2.07
N GLY A 419 44.85 -8.87 -2.27
CA GLY A 419 45.23 -8.45 -3.61
C GLY A 419 45.14 -6.94 -3.79
N THR A 420 44.60 -6.51 -4.92
CA THR A 420 44.48 -5.11 -5.31
C THR A 420 43.28 -4.42 -4.68
N SER A 421 42.16 -5.13 -4.55
CA SER A 421 40.89 -4.61 -4.01
C SER A 421 40.25 -5.65 -3.09
N PRO A 422 40.89 -6.03 -1.97
CA PRO A 422 40.32 -7.04 -1.10
C PRO A 422 39.19 -6.48 -0.20
N ASP A 423 38.19 -7.31 0.09
CA ASP A 423 37.06 -7.00 0.98
C ASP A 423 37.43 -7.04 2.48
N THR A 424 38.43 -7.85 2.82
CA THR A 424 38.79 -8.15 4.22
C THR A 424 39.23 -6.95 5.09
N PRO A 425 39.88 -5.89 4.56
CA PRO A 425 40.28 -4.74 5.37
C PRO A 425 39.07 -3.96 5.92
N THR A 426 37.96 -3.88 5.19
CA THR A 426 36.74 -3.19 5.63
C THR A 426 36.18 -3.81 6.92
N LEU A 427 36.16 -5.14 7.00
CA LEU A 427 35.75 -5.88 8.21
C LEU A 427 36.63 -5.52 9.41
N LEU A 428 37.95 -5.51 9.22
CA LEU A 428 38.89 -5.16 10.28
C LEU A 428 38.69 -3.71 10.72
N GLN A 429 38.55 -2.78 9.77
CA GLN A 429 38.36 -1.37 10.06
C GLN A 429 37.07 -1.14 10.84
N ASN A 430 35.96 -1.76 10.44
CA ASN A 430 34.69 -1.68 11.15
C ASN A 430 34.86 -2.14 12.61
N VAL A 431 35.45 -3.33 12.82
CA VAL A 431 35.68 -3.89 14.15
C VAL A 431 36.54 -2.98 15.02
N LEU A 432 37.64 -2.45 14.47
CA LEU A 432 38.56 -1.58 15.23
C LEU A 432 37.98 -0.19 15.50
N ALA A 433 37.19 0.36 14.58
CA ALA A 433 36.62 1.70 14.69
C ALA A 433 35.29 1.73 15.46
N HIS A 434 34.68 0.58 15.75
CA HIS A 434 33.40 0.53 16.44
C HIS A 434 33.47 1.22 17.82
N PRO A 435 32.55 2.18 18.13
CA PRO A 435 32.62 2.95 19.38
C PRO A 435 32.59 2.11 20.66
N GLY A 436 31.97 0.93 20.62
CA GLY A 436 31.95 -0.03 21.73
C GLY A 436 33.27 -0.79 21.94
N ASN A 437 34.19 -0.78 20.98
CA ASN A 437 35.47 -1.48 21.02
C ASN A 437 36.62 -0.57 21.49
N PHE A 438 36.49 0.03 22.66
CA PHE A 438 37.45 1.02 23.19
C PHE A 438 38.89 0.50 23.41
N LEU A 439 39.10 -0.83 23.36
CA LEU A 439 40.43 -1.47 23.44
C LEU A 439 40.97 -1.92 22.08
N ASN A 440 40.24 -1.68 21.00
CA ASN A 440 40.60 -2.02 19.62
C ASN A 440 40.95 -3.51 19.44
N PHE A 441 40.17 -4.41 20.06
CA PHE A 441 40.37 -5.83 19.86
C PHE A 441 39.88 -6.27 18.49
N SER A 442 40.72 -6.97 17.72
CA SER A 442 40.34 -7.57 16.44
C SER A 442 39.30 -8.69 16.57
N THR A 443 39.06 -9.16 17.80
CA THR A 443 38.07 -10.19 18.12
C THR A 443 36.71 -9.63 18.51
N TYR A 444 36.57 -8.30 18.57
CA TYR A 444 35.30 -7.66 18.90
C TYR A 444 34.22 -8.01 17.86
N GLN A 445 32.99 -8.14 18.33
CA GLN A 445 31.82 -8.44 17.51
C GLN A 445 30.95 -7.19 17.45
N ILE A 446 30.68 -6.72 16.24
CA ILE A 446 29.61 -5.74 16.02
C ILE A 446 28.32 -6.54 15.89
N GLN A 447 27.45 -6.48 16.89
CA GLN A 447 26.18 -7.18 16.87
C GLN A 447 25.13 -6.32 16.17
N GLU A 448 24.35 -6.92 15.28
CA GLU A 448 23.18 -6.29 14.68
C GLU A 448 22.22 -5.82 15.78
N GLN A 449 21.65 -4.63 15.63
CA GLN A 449 20.76 -4.05 16.64
C GLN A 449 19.31 -4.22 16.21
N LEU A 450 18.83 -5.47 16.26
CA LEU A 450 17.42 -5.83 16.10
C LEU A 450 16.91 -6.62 17.32
N PRO A 451 15.59 -6.61 17.60
CA PRO A 451 15.00 -7.31 18.75
C PRO A 451 15.13 -8.84 18.77
N GLU A 452 15.46 -9.46 17.64
CA GLU A 452 15.59 -10.93 17.50
C GLU A 452 17.01 -11.47 17.80
N ASN A 453 17.93 -10.60 18.23
CA ASN A 453 19.36 -10.89 18.36
C ASN A 453 19.84 -11.30 19.75
#